data_AF-A0ABD5N0Q7-F1
#
_entry.id   AF-A0ABD5N0Q7-F1
#
_cell.length_a   1.000
_cell.length_b   1.000
_cell.length_c   1.000
_cell.angle_alpha   90.00
_cell.angle_beta   90.00
_cell.angle_gamma   90.00
#
_symmetry.space_group_name_H-M   'P 1'
#
loop_
_entity.id
_entity.type
_entity.pdbx_description
1 polymer ?
#
loop_
_entity_poly.entity_id
_entity_poly.type
_entity_poly.pdbx_seq_one_letter_code
_entity_poly.pdbx_strand_id
1 'polypeptide(L)' 'MKCDICKEKIQETFLGKIVGAVVKDEKGKKHNICDNCQKKLKTKEEILKNL' A
#
# COMPACT_ATOMS: atom_id res chain seq x y z
N MET A 1 -8.73 -6.56 0.36
CA MET A 1 -7.95 -5.93 -0.74
C MET A 1 -6.60 -6.64 -0.97
N LYS A 2 -5.88 -6.40 -2.08
CA LYS A 2 -4.49 -6.88 -2.30
C LYS A 2 -3.50 -5.72 -2.31
N CYS A 3 -2.28 -5.98 -1.85
CA CYS A 3 -1.16 -5.05 -1.92
C CYS A 3 -0.68 -4.96 -3.36
N ASP A 4 -0.51 -3.75 -3.90
CA ASP A 4 0.00 -3.59 -5.27
C ASP A 4 1.47 -4.04 -5.40
N ILE A 5 2.27 -3.95 -4.32
CA ILE A 5 3.69 -4.35 -4.31
C ILE A 5 3.85 -5.87 -4.13
N CYS A 6 3.43 -6.42 -3.00
CA CYS A 6 3.65 -7.84 -2.68
C CYS A 6 2.53 -8.77 -3.19
N LYS A 7 1.43 -8.23 -3.73
CA LYS A 7 0.25 -8.97 -4.20
C LYS A 7 -0.46 -9.82 -3.13
N GLU A 8 0.01 -9.77 -1.89
CA GLU A 8 -0.65 -10.42 -0.75
C GLU A 8 -1.94 -9.72 -0.36
N LYS A 9 -2.81 -10.44 0.35
CA LYS A 9 -4.07 -9.91 0.84
C LYS A 9 -3.80 -8.92 1.98
N ILE A 10 -4.27 -7.68 1.85
CA ILE A 10 -4.20 -6.67 2.91
C ILE A 10 -5.27 -7.00 3.95
N GLN A 11 -4.86 -6.99 5.21
CA GLN A 11 -5.79 -7.14 6.33
C GLN A 11 -6.66 -5.89 6.47
N GLU A 12 -7.90 -6.08 6.89
CA GLU A 12 -8.86 -5.01 7.11
C GLU A 12 -9.18 -4.96 8.61
N THR A 13 -9.29 -3.75 9.14
CA THR A 13 -9.75 -3.51 10.51
C THR A 13 -11.22 -3.88 10.65
N PHE A 14 -11.71 -4.00 11.89
CA PHE A 14 -13.12 -4.24 12.17
C PHE A 14 -14.08 -3.24 11.49
N LEU A 15 -13.62 -1.99 11.29
CA LEU A 15 -14.35 -0.92 10.59
C LEU A 15 -14.22 -0.99 9.05
N GLY A 16 -13.68 -2.07 8.49
CA GLY A 16 -13.48 -2.24 7.05
C GLY A 16 -12.40 -1.35 6.43
N LYS A 17 -11.56 -0.69 7.23
CA LYS A 17 -10.42 0.09 6.74
C LYS A 17 -9.21 -0.82 6.52
N ILE A 18 -8.43 -0.60 5.47
CA ILE A 18 -7.19 -1.35 5.26
C ILE A 18 -6.15 -1.09 6.36
N VAL A 19 -5.40 -2.13 6.70
CA VAL A 19 -4.22 -2.06 7.58
C VAL A 19 -2.98 -1.84 6.71
N GLY A 20 -2.68 -0.57 6.46
CA GLY A 20 -1.54 -0.13 5.64
C GLY A 20 -1.72 1.29 5.12
N ALA A 21 -1.12 1.58 3.96
CA ALA A 21 -1.14 2.90 3.34
C ALA A 21 -1.84 2.88 1.98
N VAL A 22 -2.50 3.99 1.63
CA VAL A 22 -2.96 4.25 0.26
C VAL A 22 -2.11 5.37 -0.31
N VAL A 23 -1.37 5.07 -1.38
CA VAL A 23 -0.46 6.02 -2.02
C VAL A 23 -0.99 6.41 -3.38
N LYS A 24 -0.92 7.69 -3.73
CA LYS A 24 -1.26 8.18 -5.07
C LYS A 24 -0.01 8.32 -5.92
N ASP A 25 -0.11 7.76 -7.12
CA ASP A 25 0.84 7.93 -8.21
C ASP A 25 0.73 9.32 -8.87
N GLU A 26 1.71 9.67 -9.71
CA GLU A 26 1.70 10.93 -10.46
C GLU A 26 0.49 11.04 -11.40
N LYS A 27 -0.02 9.90 -11.87
CA LYS A 27 -1.25 9.80 -12.69
C LYS A 27 -2.54 9.87 -11.86
N GLY A 28 -2.45 10.06 -10.54
CA GLY A 28 -3.59 10.13 -9.62
C GLY A 28 -4.19 8.77 -9.24
N LYS A 29 -3.62 7.66 -9.72
CA LYS A 29 -4.07 6.30 -9.39
C LYS A 29 -3.74 6.00 -7.92
N LYS A 30 -4.71 5.43 -7.20
CA LYS A 30 -4.55 5.02 -5.81
C LYS A 30 -4.06 3.58 -5.77
N HIS A 31 -2.99 3.36 -5.02
CA HIS A 31 -2.39 2.06 -4.80
C HIS A 31 -2.48 1.70 -3.32
N ASN A 32 -2.90 0.47 -3.05
CA ASN A 32 -3.06 -0.03 -1.70
C ASN A 32 -1.81 -0.80 -1.31
N ILE A 33 -1.18 -0.38 -0.22
CA ILE A 33 0.08 -0.92 0.27
C ILE A 33 -0.20 -1.54 1.64
N CYS A 34 0.22 -2.78 1.86
CA CYS A 34 0.11 -3.41 3.17
C CYS A 34 1.09 -2.78 4.17
N ASP A 35 0.77 -2.88 5.47
CA ASP A 35 1.64 -2.41 6.55
C ASP A 35 3.08 -2.97 6.48
N ASN A 36 3.25 -4.22 6.02
CA ASN A 36 4.58 -4.83 5.88
C ASN A 36 5.44 -4.13 4.80
N CYS A 37 4.84 -3.84 3.64
CA CYS A 37 5.50 -3.09 2.57
C CYS A 37 5.76 -1.64 2.97
N GLN A 38 4.82 -1.00 3.68
CA GLN A 38 4.99 0.35 4.19
C GLN A 38 6.10 0.44 5.25
N LYS A 39 6.26 -0.58 6.10
CA LYS A 39 7.34 -0.64 7.09
C LYS A 39 8.71 -0.83 6.45
N LYS A 40 8.79 -1.61 5.37
CA LYS A 40 10.03 -1.80 4.59
C LYS A 40 10.41 -0.55 3.80
N LEU A 41 9.44 0.08 3.15
CA LEU A 41 9.62 1.22 2.27
C LEU A 41 9.13 2.48 3.00
N LYS A 42 10.04 3.16 3.68
CA LYS A 42 9.71 4.28 4.57
C LYS A 42 9.31 5.54 3.81
N THR A 43 9.73 5.66 2.55
CA THR A 43 9.48 6.84 1.72
C THR A 43 8.46 6.55 0.61
N LYS A 44 7.71 7.59 0.24
CA LYS A 44 6.76 7.53 -0.87
C LYS A 44 7.46 7.17 -2.19
N GLU A 45 8.67 7.67 -2.41
CA GLU A 45 9.45 7.44 -3.64
C GLU A 45 9.87 5.97 -3.77
N GLU A 46 10.28 5.33 -2.68
CA GLU A 46 10.60 3.90 -2.66
C GLU A 46 9.37 3.03 -2.93
N ILE A 47 8.22 3.42 -2.38
CA ILE A 47 6.94 2.75 -2.65
C ILE A 47 6.60 2.84 -4.13
N LEU A 48 6.69 4.04 -4.72
CA LEU A 48 6.42 4.26 -6.15
C LEU A 48 7.39 3.51 -7.08
N LYS A 49 8.66 3.32 -6.67
CA LYS A 49 9.61 2.52 -7.43
C LYS A 49 9.31 1.01 -7.43
N ASN A 50 8.58 0.51 -6.44
CA ASN A 50 8.28 -0.92 -6.26
C ASN A 50 6.83 -1.28 -6.63
N LEU A 51 6.09 -0.33 -7.21
CA LEU A 51 4.69 -0.45 -7.60
C LEU A 51 4.47 -1.07 -8.98
#